data_AF-A0A2E8YTF5-F1
#
_entry.id   AF-A0A2E8YTF5-F1
#
_cell.length_a   1.000
_cell.length_b   1.000
_cell.length_c   1.000
_cell.angle_alpha   90.00
_cell.angle_beta   90.00
_cell.angle_gamma   90.00
#
_symmetry.space_group_name_H-M   'P 1'
#
loop_
_entity.id
_entity.type
_entity.pdbx_description
1 polymer ?
#
loop_
_entity_poly.entity_id
_entity_poly.type
_entity_poly.pdbx_seq_one_letter_code
_entity_poly.pdbx_strand_id
1 'polypeptide(L)'
;YRVRNIRPAFRYGLWAGLIYSALDTYLFRGKAPWTFRQHADHKALLPAARSKKIEYPKPDGLVSFDRLSSVFISNTNHEEDQPVHLTLKDKTVPISVNLKVYDSPEQRYCPAGVYEIVDDGDGDGPRLQINAQNCVHCKTCDIKDPSQNINWVVPEGGGGPNYPNM
;
A
#
# COMPACT_ATOMS: atom_id res chain seq x y z
N TYR A 1 8.15 4.45 24.46
CA TYR A 1 9.30 3.67 25.02
C TYR A 1 8.90 2.26 25.47
N ARG A 2 7.93 2.09 26.38
CA ARG A 2 7.60 0.78 27.01
C ARG A 2 7.18 -0.36 26.06
N VAL A 3 6.72 -0.05 24.84
CA VAL A 3 6.25 -1.03 23.85
C VAL A 3 7.17 -1.13 22.62
N ARG A 4 8.38 -0.53 22.70
CA ARG A 4 9.28 -0.35 21.55
C ARG A 4 9.67 -1.66 20.85
N ASN A 5 9.66 -2.78 21.59
CA ASN A 5 10.08 -4.08 21.08
C ASN A 5 8.89 -4.96 20.65
N ILE A 6 7.65 -4.57 20.92
CA ILE A 6 6.45 -5.37 20.58
C ILE A 6 6.36 -5.57 19.06
N ARG A 7 6.19 -4.50 18.27
CA ARG A 7 6.05 -4.60 16.81
C ARG A 7 7.26 -5.27 16.12
N PRO A 8 8.51 -4.89 16.41
CA PRO A 8 9.66 -5.55 15.79
C PRO A 8 9.77 -7.06 16.11
N ALA A 9 9.25 -7.53 17.24
CA ALA A 9 9.32 -8.96 17.59
C ALA A 9 8.54 -9.85 16.60
N PHE A 10 7.48 -9.33 15.98
CA PHE A 10 6.68 -10.06 14.99
C PHE A 10 7.42 -10.33 13.67
N ARG A 11 8.62 -9.78 13.45
CA ARG A 11 9.46 -10.17 12.31
C ARG A 11 9.93 -11.62 12.39
N TYR A 12 9.91 -12.20 13.59
CA TYR A 12 10.22 -13.61 13.82
C TYR A 12 8.97 -14.51 13.73
N GLY A 13 7.85 -13.97 13.25
CA GLY A 13 6.57 -14.67 13.12
C GLY A 13 5.59 -14.35 14.25
N LEU A 14 4.33 -14.74 14.03
CA LEU A 14 3.20 -14.43 14.92
C LEU A 14 3.44 -14.95 16.34
N TRP A 15 3.74 -16.23 16.48
CA TRP A 15 3.89 -16.88 17.80
C TRP A 15 5.10 -16.37 18.58
N ALA A 16 6.25 -16.25 17.94
CA ALA A 16 7.45 -15.68 18.57
C ALA A 16 7.21 -14.22 18.99
N GLY A 17 6.56 -13.43 18.14
CA GLY A 17 6.17 -12.06 18.45
C GLY A 17 5.24 -11.96 19.66
N LEU A 18 4.23 -12.83 19.75
CA LEU A 18 3.30 -12.89 20.89
C LEU A 18 4.00 -13.27 22.19
N ILE A 19 4.80 -14.35 22.18
CA ILE A 19 5.55 -14.80 23.35
C ILE A 19 6.48 -13.69 23.84
N TYR A 20 7.26 -13.09 22.93
CA TYR A 20 8.15 -11.99 23.29
C TYR A 20 7.36 -10.78 23.83
N SER A 21 6.23 -10.43 23.22
CA SER A 21 5.41 -9.28 23.66
C SER A 21 4.85 -9.49 25.06
N ALA A 22 4.43 -10.72 25.39
CA ALA A 22 4.02 -11.08 26.73
C ALA A 22 5.19 -10.97 27.73
N LEU A 23 6.37 -11.48 27.39
CA LEU A 23 7.56 -11.35 28.24
C LEU A 23 7.96 -9.88 28.45
N ASP A 24 8.05 -9.09 27.38
CA ASP A 24 8.42 -7.67 27.44
C ASP A 24 7.41 -6.86 28.27
N THR A 25 6.12 -7.17 28.15
CA THR A 25 5.03 -6.45 28.84
C THR A 25 4.88 -6.86 30.29
N TYR A 26 4.81 -8.16 30.59
CA TYR A 26 4.50 -8.65 31.94
C TYR A 26 5.73 -8.80 32.83
N LEU A 27 6.83 -9.33 32.28
CA LEU A 27 8.06 -9.57 33.05
C LEU A 27 8.95 -8.32 33.06
N PHE A 28 9.36 -7.84 31.90
CA PHE A 28 10.26 -6.69 31.81
C PHE A 28 9.54 -5.34 31.98
N ARG A 29 8.22 -5.30 31.85
CA ARG A 29 7.40 -4.08 31.92
C ARG A 29 7.90 -2.96 31.00
N GLY A 30 8.40 -3.34 29.83
CA GLY A 30 8.98 -2.44 28.84
C GLY A 30 10.36 -1.88 29.20
N LYS A 31 11.07 -2.49 30.15
CA LYS A 31 12.40 -2.09 30.61
C LYS A 31 13.53 -3.02 30.14
N ALA A 32 13.29 -3.85 29.13
CA ALA A 32 14.33 -4.69 28.55
C ALA A 32 15.56 -3.83 28.14
N PRO A 33 16.80 -4.24 28.47
CA PRO A 33 18.00 -3.45 28.25
C PRO A 33 18.46 -3.40 26.77
N TRP A 34 17.58 -3.79 25.83
CA TRP A 34 17.80 -3.72 24.39
C TRP A 34 16.64 -3.06 23.65
N THR A 35 16.91 -2.65 22.41
CA THR A 35 15.92 -2.15 21.47
C THR A 35 16.09 -2.83 20.13
N PHE A 36 15.03 -3.44 19.61
CA PHE A 36 15.02 -4.00 18.26
C PHE A 36 14.96 -2.90 17.20
N ARG A 37 15.72 -3.09 16.13
CA ARG A 37 15.73 -2.18 14.97
C ARG A 37 14.59 -2.50 14.00
N GLN A 38 14.12 -1.46 13.32
CA GLN A 38 13.16 -1.55 12.22
C GLN A 38 13.88 -1.56 10.86
N HIS A 39 13.15 -1.90 9.81
CA HIS A 39 13.58 -1.76 8.42
C HIS A 39 12.53 -0.95 7.65
N ALA A 40 12.91 -0.42 6.48
CA ALA A 40 11.96 0.23 5.59
C ALA A 40 11.00 -0.81 4.98
N ASP A 41 9.74 -0.44 4.81
CA ASP A 41 8.70 -1.37 4.36
C ASP A 41 8.75 -1.66 2.84
N HIS A 42 9.17 -0.69 2.01
CA HIS A 42 9.38 -0.90 0.57
C HIS A 42 10.46 -1.96 0.27
N LYS A 43 11.39 -2.22 1.19
CA LYS A 43 12.45 -3.23 1.02
C LYS A 43 11.98 -4.66 1.32
N ALA A 44 10.75 -4.83 1.80
CA ALA A 44 10.26 -6.12 2.28
C ALA A 44 9.53 -6.95 1.21
N LEU A 45 9.38 -6.44 -0.02
CA LEU A 45 8.77 -7.21 -1.11
C LEU A 45 9.75 -8.26 -1.67
N LEU A 46 9.20 -9.44 -1.94
CA LEU A 46 9.90 -10.47 -2.71
C LEU A 46 9.49 -10.34 -4.19
N PRO A 47 10.38 -10.66 -5.14
CA PRO A 47 10.01 -10.75 -6.56
C PRO A 47 8.82 -11.69 -6.76
N ALA A 48 7.96 -11.38 -7.72
CA ALA A 48 6.74 -12.17 -7.99
C ALA A 48 7.07 -13.63 -8.30
N ALA A 49 8.15 -13.88 -9.06
CA ALA A 49 8.63 -15.22 -9.38
C ALA A 49 9.06 -16.07 -8.16
N ARG A 50 9.30 -15.45 -7.00
CA ARG A 50 9.66 -16.13 -5.75
C ARG A 50 8.49 -16.20 -4.75
N SER A 51 7.32 -15.77 -5.18
CA SER A 51 6.14 -15.65 -4.32
C SER A 51 5.03 -16.56 -4.83
N LYS A 52 4.24 -17.13 -3.91
CA LYS A 52 3.03 -17.86 -4.27
C LYS A 52 1.89 -16.86 -4.51
N LYS A 53 1.27 -16.91 -5.68
CA LYS A 53 0.07 -16.13 -5.98
C LYS A 53 -1.06 -16.51 -5.00
N ILE A 54 -1.71 -15.52 -4.43
CA ILE A 54 -2.88 -15.70 -3.55
C ILE A 54 -4.13 -15.61 -4.43
N GLU A 55 -5.01 -16.61 -4.33
CA GLU A 55 -6.31 -16.59 -4.97
C GLU A 55 -7.34 -16.06 -3.97
N TYR A 56 -7.80 -14.84 -4.20
CA TYR A 56 -8.85 -14.23 -3.39
C TYR A 56 -10.23 -14.64 -3.94
N PRO A 57 -11.18 -15.04 -3.08
CA PRO A 57 -12.56 -15.25 -3.48
C PRO A 57 -13.15 -13.98 -4.11
N LYS A 58 -14.09 -14.17 -5.05
CA LYS A 58 -14.87 -13.05 -5.57
C LYS A 58 -15.75 -12.46 -4.46
N PRO A 59 -15.98 -11.14 -4.44
CA PRO A 59 -16.88 -10.53 -3.48
C PRO A 59 -18.31 -11.06 -3.65
N ASP A 60 -19.02 -11.25 -2.55
CA ASP A 60 -20.39 -11.78 -2.50
C ASP A 60 -21.48 -10.69 -2.45
N GLY A 61 -21.08 -9.42 -2.25
CA GLY A 61 -21.99 -8.28 -2.14
C GLY A 61 -22.77 -8.21 -0.83
N LEU A 62 -22.45 -9.06 0.16
CA LEU A 62 -23.14 -9.12 1.46
C LEU A 62 -22.18 -8.80 2.61
N VAL A 63 -21.09 -9.56 2.70
CA VAL A 63 -20.02 -9.34 3.69
C VAL A 63 -18.71 -8.93 3.03
N SER A 64 -18.58 -9.12 1.71
CA SER A 64 -17.41 -8.79 0.91
C SER A 64 -17.83 -8.05 -0.36
N PHE A 65 -17.13 -6.96 -0.67
CA PHE A 65 -17.49 -6.05 -1.75
C PHE A 65 -16.30 -5.80 -2.65
N ASP A 66 -16.57 -5.39 -3.88
CA ASP A 66 -15.52 -4.95 -4.78
C ASP A 66 -14.94 -3.59 -4.32
N ARG A 67 -13.76 -3.28 -4.87
CA ARG A 67 -13.02 -2.08 -4.51
C ARG A 67 -13.73 -0.79 -4.95
N LEU A 68 -14.41 -0.78 -6.09
CA LEU A 68 -15.06 0.43 -6.61
C LEU A 68 -16.28 0.81 -5.77
N SER A 69 -17.09 -0.17 -5.37
CA SER A 69 -18.19 0.04 -4.41
C SER A 69 -17.67 0.60 -3.07
N SER A 70 -16.51 0.14 -2.61
CA SER A 70 -15.87 0.64 -1.39
C SER A 70 -15.38 2.09 -1.53
N VAL A 71 -14.79 2.44 -2.69
CA VAL A 71 -14.36 3.82 -3.01
C VAL A 71 -15.57 4.75 -3.11
N PHE A 72 -16.66 4.30 -3.71
CA PHE A 72 -17.89 5.09 -3.81
C PHE A 72 -18.42 5.51 -2.43
N ILE A 73 -18.49 4.58 -1.47
CA ILE A 73 -18.97 4.86 -0.10
C ILE A 73 -17.99 5.76 0.67
N SER A 74 -16.70 5.75 0.30
CA SER A 74 -15.71 6.69 0.84
C SER A 74 -16.02 8.16 0.49
N ASN A 75 -16.91 8.37 -0.50
CA ASN A 75 -17.30 9.67 -1.04
C ASN A 75 -16.07 10.54 -1.38
N THR A 76 -15.01 9.89 -1.86
CA THR A 76 -13.79 10.55 -2.29
C THR A 76 -13.99 11.13 -3.68
N ASN A 77 -13.58 12.38 -3.86
CA ASN A 77 -13.61 13.01 -5.17
C ASN A 77 -12.51 14.07 -5.29
N HIS A 78 -12.13 14.38 -6.53
CA HIS A 78 -11.17 15.42 -6.86
C HIS A 78 -11.65 16.13 -8.13
N GLU A 79 -11.34 17.42 -8.28
CA GLU A 79 -11.52 18.14 -9.54
C GLU A 79 -10.79 17.40 -10.68
N GLU A 80 -11.43 17.20 -11.81
CA GLU A 80 -10.91 16.35 -12.88
C GLU A 80 -9.73 16.98 -13.63
N ASP A 81 -9.75 18.30 -13.79
CA ASP A 81 -8.77 19.07 -14.56
C ASP A 81 -7.58 19.56 -13.71
N GLN A 82 -7.38 18.96 -12.53
CA GLN A 82 -6.23 19.28 -11.69
C GLN A 82 -5.02 18.38 -12.01
N PRO A 83 -3.78 18.85 -11.77
CA PRO A 83 -2.60 18.01 -11.91
C PRO A 83 -2.66 16.75 -11.03
N VAL A 84 -2.20 15.62 -11.57
CA VAL A 84 -2.12 14.35 -10.82
C VAL A 84 -1.16 14.49 -9.64
N HIS A 85 -1.71 14.43 -8.43
CA HIS A 85 -0.97 14.56 -7.16
C HIS A 85 -0.15 13.31 -6.78
N LEU A 86 -0.20 12.27 -7.61
CA LEU A 86 0.59 11.04 -7.48
C LEU A 86 1.68 11.05 -8.55
N THR A 87 2.73 11.81 -8.27
CA THR A 87 3.82 12.04 -9.23
C THR A 87 4.79 10.86 -9.27
N LEU A 88 5.43 10.65 -10.43
CA LEU A 88 6.49 9.65 -10.60
C LEU A 88 7.82 10.36 -10.81
N LYS A 89 8.87 9.92 -10.12
CA LYS A 89 10.24 10.42 -10.36
C LYS A 89 10.76 9.99 -11.73
N ASP A 90 10.41 8.77 -12.15
CA ASP A 90 10.72 8.17 -13.44
C ASP A 90 9.49 7.41 -13.96
N LYS A 91 9.02 7.80 -15.15
CA LYS A 91 7.82 7.22 -15.79
C LYS A 91 8.04 5.80 -16.32
N THR A 92 9.28 5.35 -16.47
CA THR A 92 9.62 4.02 -17.02
C THR A 92 9.63 2.92 -15.96
N VAL A 93 9.83 3.28 -14.69
CA VAL A 93 9.95 2.33 -13.55
C VAL A 93 8.71 1.47 -13.32
N PRO A 94 7.46 1.97 -13.43
CA PRO A 94 6.27 1.14 -13.24
C PRO A 94 6.24 -0.09 -14.15
N ILE A 95 6.72 0.03 -15.38
CA ILE A 95 6.73 -1.06 -16.35
C ILE A 95 8.04 -1.86 -16.25
N SER A 96 9.18 -1.18 -16.31
CA SER A 96 10.49 -1.82 -16.38
C SER A 96 10.90 -2.56 -15.09
N VAL A 97 10.39 -2.12 -13.94
CA VAL A 97 10.69 -2.69 -12.63
C VAL A 97 9.45 -3.25 -11.95
N ASN A 98 8.43 -2.41 -11.69
CA ASN A 98 7.31 -2.84 -10.83
C ASN A 98 6.51 -3.97 -11.48
N LEU A 99 6.07 -3.81 -12.74
CA LEU A 99 5.39 -4.86 -13.49
C LEU A 99 6.33 -6.06 -13.71
N LYS A 100 7.53 -5.81 -14.27
CA LYS A 100 8.45 -6.88 -14.67
C LYS A 100 8.94 -7.77 -13.51
N VAL A 101 9.22 -7.20 -12.34
CA VAL A 101 9.86 -7.91 -11.22
C VAL A 101 8.87 -8.26 -10.11
N TYR A 102 7.92 -7.36 -9.82
CA TYR A 102 7.01 -7.47 -8.69
C TYR A 102 5.54 -7.65 -9.10
N ASP A 103 5.26 -7.76 -10.40
CA ASP A 103 3.90 -7.91 -10.95
C ASP A 103 2.97 -6.76 -10.53
N SER A 104 3.48 -5.52 -10.59
CA SER A 104 2.79 -4.26 -10.28
C SER A 104 2.04 -4.28 -8.94
N PRO A 105 2.76 -4.33 -7.81
CA PRO A 105 2.16 -4.37 -6.47
C PRO A 105 1.23 -3.18 -6.18
N GLU A 106 1.42 -2.04 -6.85
CA GLU A 106 0.58 -0.85 -6.80
C GLU A 106 -0.89 -1.11 -7.14
N GLN A 107 -1.17 -2.09 -8.01
CA GLN A 107 -2.53 -2.49 -8.34
C GLN A 107 -3.23 -3.20 -7.17
N ARG A 108 -2.48 -3.65 -6.15
CA ARG A 108 -2.98 -4.48 -5.05
C ARG A 108 -2.92 -3.78 -3.69
N TYR A 109 -1.80 -3.13 -3.37
CA TYR A 109 -1.69 -2.41 -2.08
C TYR A 109 -2.50 -1.11 -2.08
N CYS A 110 -2.85 -0.57 -3.26
CA CYS A 110 -3.67 0.63 -3.33
C CYS A 110 -5.10 0.28 -2.91
N PRO A 111 -5.62 0.86 -1.81
CA PRO A 111 -6.95 0.53 -1.33
C PRO A 111 -8.06 1.07 -2.25
N ALA A 112 -7.73 1.96 -3.18
CA ALA A 112 -8.70 2.70 -3.98
C ALA A 112 -8.61 2.47 -5.49
N GLY A 113 -7.77 1.55 -5.96
CA GLY A 113 -7.68 1.24 -7.39
C GLY A 113 -7.22 2.41 -8.25
N VAL A 114 -6.33 3.23 -7.71
CA VAL A 114 -5.77 4.39 -8.43
C VAL A 114 -4.82 3.95 -9.54
N TYR A 115 -4.12 2.83 -9.36
CA TYR A 115 -3.11 2.36 -10.31
C TYR A 115 -3.64 1.14 -11.07
N GLU A 116 -3.54 1.21 -12.39
CA GLU A 116 -3.93 0.14 -13.30
C GLU A 116 -2.90 0.01 -14.42
N ILE A 117 -2.56 -1.22 -14.81
CA ILE A 117 -1.78 -1.46 -16.02
C ILE A 117 -2.76 -1.70 -17.16
N VAL A 118 -2.71 -0.83 -18.16
CA VAL A 118 -3.53 -0.91 -19.37
C VAL A 118 -2.64 -1.23 -20.57
N ASP A 119 -3.16 -2.02 -21.49
CA ASP A 119 -2.53 -2.34 -22.77
C ASP A 119 -3.58 -2.12 -23.85
N ASP A 120 -3.43 -1.03 -24.60
CA ASP A 120 -4.43 -0.57 -25.58
C ASP A 120 -4.36 -1.38 -26.89
N GLY A 121 -3.41 -2.33 -27.02
CA GLY A 121 -3.30 -3.22 -28.18
C GLY A 121 -2.69 -2.58 -29.44
N ASP A 122 -2.35 -1.30 -29.38
CA ASP A 122 -1.78 -0.50 -30.49
C ASP A 122 -0.28 -0.74 -30.74
N GLY A 123 0.35 -1.68 -30.00
CA GLY A 123 1.75 -2.07 -30.15
C GLY A 123 2.73 -1.34 -29.23
N ASP A 124 2.28 -0.33 -28.48
CA ASP A 124 3.11 0.43 -27.51
C ASP A 124 3.34 -0.32 -26.19
N GLY A 125 2.66 -1.45 -25.99
CA GLY A 125 2.79 -2.32 -24.83
C GLY A 125 2.12 -1.75 -23.56
N PRO A 126 2.31 -2.40 -22.41
CA PRO A 126 1.63 -2.03 -21.18
C PRO A 126 2.12 -0.68 -20.65
N ARG A 127 1.18 0.17 -20.20
CA ARG A 127 1.44 1.45 -19.54
C ARG A 127 0.71 1.55 -18.21
N LEU A 128 1.23 2.38 -17.31
CA LEU A 128 0.56 2.69 -16.04
C LEU A 128 -0.46 3.82 -16.26
N GLN A 129 -1.73 3.55 -15.94
CA GLN A 129 -2.79 4.52 -15.81
C GLN A 129 -2.94 4.92 -14.32
N ILE A 130 -3.03 6.23 -14.05
CA ILE A 130 -3.22 6.76 -12.70
C ILE A 130 -4.57 7.47 -12.63
N ASN A 131 -5.56 6.80 -12.02
CA ASN A 131 -6.91 7.31 -11.78
C ASN A 131 -6.94 8.12 -10.47
N ALA A 132 -6.29 9.28 -10.49
CA ALA A 132 -6.01 10.08 -9.29
C ALA A 132 -7.26 10.52 -8.52
N GLN A 133 -8.41 10.65 -9.20
CA GLN A 133 -9.69 11.02 -8.58
C GLN A 133 -10.12 10.04 -7.47
N ASN A 134 -9.75 8.76 -7.57
CA ASN A 134 -10.08 7.75 -6.58
C ASN A 134 -9.22 7.83 -5.31
N CYS A 135 -8.18 8.68 -5.26
CA CYS A 135 -7.19 8.63 -4.18
C CYS A 135 -7.78 8.98 -2.80
N VAL A 136 -7.77 8.04 -1.87
CA VAL A 136 -8.22 8.25 -0.47
C VAL A 136 -7.12 8.77 0.48
N HIS A 137 -6.02 9.28 -0.07
CA HIS A 137 -4.91 9.92 0.68
C HIS A 137 -4.23 9.04 1.76
N CYS A 138 -4.36 7.71 1.67
CA CYS A 138 -3.78 6.77 2.64
C CYS A 138 -2.24 6.76 2.73
N LYS A 139 -1.55 7.32 1.71
CA LYS A 139 -0.08 7.35 1.55
C LYS A 139 0.62 5.99 1.36
N THR A 140 -0.13 4.89 1.27
CA THR A 140 0.44 3.54 1.10
C THR A 140 1.36 3.45 -0.12
N CYS A 141 1.00 4.07 -1.24
CA CYS A 141 1.81 4.01 -2.46
C CYS A 141 3.18 4.66 -2.33
N ASP A 142 3.27 5.81 -1.65
CA ASP A 142 4.51 6.52 -1.34
C ASP A 142 5.42 5.68 -0.40
N ILE A 143 4.79 4.93 0.53
CA ILE A 143 5.51 4.10 1.51
C ILE A 143 5.95 2.75 0.93
N LYS A 144 5.10 2.11 0.12
CA LYS A 144 5.25 0.68 -0.23
C LYS A 144 5.94 0.42 -1.56
N ASP A 145 5.95 1.39 -2.48
CA ASP A 145 6.58 1.24 -3.79
C ASP A 145 8.03 0.73 -3.62
N PRO A 146 8.37 -0.47 -4.15
CA PRO A 146 9.69 -1.08 -3.98
C PRO A 146 10.82 -0.21 -4.50
N SER A 147 10.53 0.67 -5.46
CA SER A 147 11.49 1.59 -6.07
C SER A 147 11.48 2.99 -5.45
N GLN A 148 10.53 3.29 -4.54
CA GLN A 148 10.31 4.64 -4.00
C GLN A 148 10.20 5.73 -5.08
N ASN A 149 9.55 5.38 -6.19
CA ASN A 149 9.38 6.21 -7.38
C ASN A 149 8.13 7.08 -7.32
N ILE A 150 7.07 6.58 -6.70
CA ILE A 150 5.86 7.37 -6.43
C ILE A 150 6.17 8.43 -5.37
N ASN A 151 5.73 9.66 -5.61
CA ASN A 151 5.81 10.77 -4.68
C ASN A 151 4.41 11.40 -4.54
N TRP A 152 3.80 11.21 -3.37
CA TRP A 152 2.50 11.78 -3.05
C TRP A 152 2.67 13.25 -2.67
N VAL A 153 1.96 14.14 -3.36
CA VAL A 153 1.83 15.54 -2.99
C VAL A 153 0.39 15.86 -2.66
N VAL A 154 0.15 16.99 -1.99
CA VAL A 154 -1.22 17.44 -1.72
C VAL A 154 -1.91 17.82 -3.03
N PRO A 155 -3.14 17.34 -3.30
CA PRO A 155 -3.99 17.87 -4.37
C PRO A 155 -4.53 19.26 -4.01
N GLU A 156 -5.35 19.83 -4.90
CA GLU A 156 -6.11 21.03 -4.58
C GLU A 156 -7.00 20.84 -3.34
N GLY A 157 -7.19 21.92 -2.60
CA GLY A 157 -7.96 21.90 -1.35
C GLY A 157 -9.43 21.52 -1.58
N GLY A 158 -9.96 20.67 -0.71
CA GLY A 158 -11.34 20.17 -0.81
C GLY A 158 -11.48 18.84 -1.56
N GLY A 159 -10.43 18.39 -2.25
CA GLY A 159 -10.36 17.04 -2.81
C GLY A 159 -9.97 15.98 -1.78
N GLY A 160 -10.36 14.74 -2.03
CA GLY A 160 -10.09 13.59 -1.17
C GLY A 160 -11.35 12.98 -0.54
N PRO A 161 -11.17 12.09 0.44
CA PRO A 161 -12.27 11.39 1.07
C PRO A 161 -13.16 12.31 1.92
N ASN A 162 -14.47 12.04 1.94
CA ASN A 162 -15.42 12.73 2.80
C ASN A 162 -15.97 11.75 3.86
N TYR A 163 -15.35 11.78 5.03
CA TYR A 163 -15.59 10.89 6.15
C TYR A 163 -16.32 11.62 7.28
N PRO A 164 -17.66 11.60 7.34
CA PRO A 164 -18.39 12.39 8.31
C PRO A 164 -18.20 11.91 9.75
N ASN A 165 -17.93 10.62 9.97
CA ASN A 165 -17.83 10.00 11.30
C ASN A 165 -16.86 8.80 11.34
N MET A 166 -15.82 8.81 10.50
CA MET A 166 -14.80 7.75 10.47
C MET A 166 -13.59 8.08 11.35
#